data_AF-A0A2N2XIU0-F1
#
_entry.id   AF-A0A2N2XIU0-F1
#
_cell.length_a   1.000
_cell.length_b   1.000
_cell.length_c   1.000
_cell.angle_alpha   90.00
_cell.angle_beta   90.00
_cell.angle_gamma   90.00
#
_symmetry.space_group_name_H-M   'P 1'
#
loop_
_entity.id
_entity.type
_entity.pdbx_description
1 polymer ?
#
loop_
_entity_poly.entity_id
_entity_poly.type
_entity_poly.pdbx_seq_one_letter_code
_entity_poly.pdbx_strand_id
1 'polypeptide(L)'
;MNTNPKSPNQPYTGQFYKEQQQTGGKTEAVTAGKGAAPSQADQPAQGTKNTLSPEKILTLPKGGGAIKGIGEKFQANPLTGTGTVSIPLPISPGRGDFTPQLALSYDSGSGNSAFGLGFSVGLPSISRKTDKGLPLYHDLEESDVFVMSGAEDLVRLLDA
;
A
#
# COMPACT_ATOMS: atom_id res chain seq x y z
N MET A 1 -27.33 53.27 -18.42
CA MET A 1 -27.33 52.50 -19.68
C MET A 1 -26.45 51.27 -19.52
N ASN A 2 -27.01 50.14 -19.95
CA ASN A 2 -26.42 48.94 -20.52
C ASN A 2 -25.58 47.96 -19.63
N THR A 3 -26.20 46.80 -19.47
CA THR A 3 -25.77 45.51 -18.94
C THR A 3 -24.97 44.71 -19.98
N ASN A 4 -23.91 43.98 -19.59
CA ASN A 4 -23.76 42.57 -19.98
C ASN A 4 -22.61 41.87 -19.22
N PRO A 5 -22.79 40.62 -18.75
CA PRO A 5 -21.77 39.83 -18.05
C PRO A 5 -20.92 39.02 -19.04
N LYS A 6 -19.67 38.71 -18.68
CA LYS A 6 -18.89 37.71 -19.42
C LYS A 6 -19.15 36.31 -18.85
N SER A 7 -19.88 35.51 -19.61
CA SER A 7 -20.09 34.08 -19.40
C SER A 7 -18.80 33.26 -19.56
N PRO A 8 -18.72 32.09 -18.90
CA PRO A 8 -17.61 31.14 -19.00
C PRO A 8 -17.72 30.24 -20.24
N ASN A 9 -16.61 29.61 -20.63
CA ASN A 9 -16.42 28.62 -21.71
C ASN A 9 -16.38 29.12 -23.17
N GLN A 10 -15.18 29.04 -23.77
CA GLN A 10 -14.99 28.82 -25.20
C GLN A 10 -13.89 27.76 -25.39
N PRO A 11 -14.13 26.65 -26.12
CA PRO A 11 -13.09 25.68 -26.44
C PRO A 11 -12.17 26.20 -27.56
N TYR A 12 -10.87 25.94 -27.43
CA TYR A 12 -9.87 26.27 -28.45
C TYR A 12 -9.95 25.27 -29.62
N THR A 13 -10.16 25.76 -30.84
CA THR A 13 -10.16 24.97 -32.09
C THR A 13 -8.87 25.27 -32.89
N GLY A 14 -7.92 24.32 -32.87
CA GLY A 14 -6.72 24.37 -33.69
C GLY A 14 -6.93 23.67 -35.04
N GLN A 15 -6.72 24.41 -36.13
CA GLN A 15 -6.84 23.98 -37.53
C GLN A 15 -5.60 23.22 -38.03
N PHE A 16 -5.83 22.49 -39.12
CA PHE A 16 -5.05 21.48 -39.84
C PHE A 16 -3.68 21.89 -40.41
N TYR A 17 -2.76 20.92 -40.57
CA TYR A 17 -1.71 20.92 -41.59
C TYR A 17 -2.01 19.85 -42.66
N LYS A 18 -1.83 20.21 -43.94
CA LYS A 18 -1.73 19.32 -45.10
C LYS A 18 -0.25 19.22 -45.50
N GLU A 19 0.26 18.05 -45.88
CA GLU A 19 1.12 17.88 -47.06
C GLU A 19 1.31 16.40 -47.46
N GLN A 20 1.73 16.19 -48.72
CA GLN A 20 1.46 15.05 -49.61
C GLN A 20 2.51 13.91 -49.60
N GLN A 21 2.11 12.78 -50.22
CA GLN A 21 2.82 11.51 -50.40
C GLN A 21 3.86 11.52 -51.54
N GLN A 22 4.90 10.67 -51.47
CA GLN A 22 5.42 9.95 -52.65
C GLN A 22 6.22 8.66 -52.35
N THR A 23 6.20 7.79 -53.36
CA THR A 23 6.32 6.32 -53.47
C THR A 23 7.74 5.72 -53.56
N GLY A 24 7.94 4.56 -52.90
CA GLY A 24 8.45 3.26 -53.41
C GLY A 24 9.84 3.08 -54.08
N GLY A 25 10.55 1.99 -53.71
CA GLY A 25 11.51 1.30 -54.60
C GLY A 25 12.74 0.62 -53.94
N LYS A 26 12.91 -0.69 -54.14
CA LYS A 26 13.98 -1.60 -53.65
C LYS A 26 15.31 -1.47 -54.44
N THR A 27 16.47 -1.74 -53.81
CA THR A 27 17.43 -2.88 -54.03
C THR A 27 18.82 -2.61 -53.46
N GLU A 28 19.47 -3.69 -53.00
CA GLU A 28 20.80 -3.82 -52.39
C GLU A 28 21.95 -3.81 -53.43
N ALA A 29 23.15 -3.34 -53.03
CA ALA A 29 24.45 -3.93 -53.44
C ALA A 29 25.70 -3.25 -52.79
N VAL A 30 26.48 -4.07 -52.06
CA VAL A 30 27.95 -4.28 -52.17
C VAL A 30 28.96 -3.25 -51.59
N THR A 31 29.56 -3.66 -50.45
CA THR A 31 31.02 -3.81 -50.12
C THR A 31 32.02 -2.64 -50.07
N ALA A 32 32.76 -2.64 -48.95
CA ALA A 32 34.15 -2.20 -48.67
C ALA A 32 34.47 -0.71 -48.39
N GLY A 33 34.72 -0.42 -47.10
CA GLY A 33 36.10 -0.23 -46.61
C GLY A 33 36.79 1.15 -46.67
N LYS A 34 37.03 1.71 -45.45
CA LYS A 34 38.15 2.57 -44.98
C LYS A 34 38.20 4.08 -45.30
N GLY A 35 38.39 4.86 -44.22
CA GLY A 35 39.03 6.20 -44.19
C GLY A 35 38.19 7.28 -43.49
N ALA A 36 38.16 7.33 -42.15
CA ALA A 36 38.94 8.25 -41.29
C ALA A 36 38.53 9.75 -41.34
N ALA A 37 37.83 10.19 -40.28
CA ALA A 37 37.60 11.59 -39.88
C ALA A 37 38.67 12.03 -38.83
N PRO A 38 38.67 13.24 -38.22
CA PRO A 38 37.78 14.41 -38.40
C PRO A 38 38.51 15.78 -38.43
N SER A 39 37.75 16.85 -38.71
CA SER A 39 38.06 18.20 -38.26
C SER A 39 36.86 18.71 -37.49
N GLN A 40 37.06 19.16 -36.25
CA GLN A 40 36.35 20.31 -35.66
C GLN A 40 36.90 20.65 -34.27
N ALA A 41 37.31 21.91 -34.16
CA ALA A 41 37.69 22.58 -32.94
C ALA A 41 36.47 23.24 -32.26
N ASP A 42 36.66 23.47 -30.96
CA ASP A 42 36.07 24.48 -30.09
C ASP A 42 34.61 24.39 -29.64
N GLN A 43 34.47 24.07 -28.34
CA GLN A 43 33.28 24.25 -27.51
C GLN A 43 33.11 25.73 -27.14
N PRO A 44 31.89 26.14 -26.79
CA PRO A 44 31.76 26.71 -25.43
C PRO A 44 30.47 26.32 -24.68
N ALA A 45 30.63 26.27 -23.35
CA ALA A 45 29.64 26.41 -22.29
C ALA A 45 28.52 25.35 -22.21
N GLN A 46 28.81 24.22 -21.56
CA GLN A 46 27.80 23.35 -20.97
C GLN A 46 27.14 24.05 -19.78
N GLY A 47 25.96 24.62 -20.00
CA GLY A 47 25.01 24.84 -18.92
C GLY A 47 24.74 23.50 -18.24
N THR A 48 25.02 23.41 -16.95
CA THR A 48 24.62 22.29 -16.09
C THR A 48 23.12 22.08 -16.24
N LYS A 49 22.75 21.10 -17.06
CA LYS A 49 21.39 20.56 -17.07
C LYS A 49 21.20 20.00 -15.68
N ASN A 50 20.44 20.69 -14.83
CA ASN A 50 19.85 20.08 -13.65
C ASN A 50 18.90 18.99 -14.17
N THR A 51 19.46 17.80 -14.36
CA THR A 51 18.68 16.58 -14.55
C THR A 51 18.01 16.32 -13.21
N LEU A 52 16.86 16.95 -13.01
CA LEU A 52 15.90 16.51 -12.02
C LEU A 52 15.53 15.09 -12.46
N SER A 53 16.05 14.09 -11.75
CA SER A 53 15.60 12.72 -11.84
C SER A 53 14.07 12.74 -11.87
N PRO A 54 13.40 12.11 -12.83
CA PRO A 54 11.95 12.15 -12.89
C PRO A 54 11.43 11.51 -11.60
N GLU A 55 11.04 12.35 -10.66
CA GLU A 55 10.35 11.94 -9.45
C GLU A 55 9.15 11.14 -9.89
N LYS A 56 9.02 9.94 -9.31
CA LYS A 56 7.92 8.98 -9.40
C LYS A 56 6.69 9.56 -10.12
N ILE A 57 6.57 9.25 -11.41
CA ILE A 57 5.54 9.80 -12.29
C ILE A 57 4.16 9.35 -11.77
N LEU A 58 3.24 10.30 -11.60
CA LEU A 58 1.84 10.05 -11.29
C LEU A 58 1.22 9.29 -12.47
N THR A 59 0.87 8.03 -12.25
CA THR A 59 0.28 7.17 -13.28
C THR A 59 -1.12 6.74 -12.86
N LEU A 60 -2.02 6.65 -13.83
CA LEU A 60 -3.36 6.15 -13.58
C LEU A 60 -3.30 4.65 -13.29
N PRO A 61 -4.14 4.14 -12.36
CA PRO A 61 -4.28 2.70 -12.18
C PRO A 61 -4.74 2.07 -13.49
N LYS A 62 -4.07 1.00 -13.91
CA LYS A 62 -4.51 0.20 -15.06
C LYS A 62 -5.80 -0.53 -14.67
N GLY A 63 -6.80 -0.48 -15.55
CA GLY A 63 -8.10 -1.15 -15.36
C GLY A 63 -8.00 -2.68 -15.30
N GLY A 64 -9.03 -3.31 -14.72
CA GLY A 64 -9.03 -4.71 -14.25
C GLY A 64 -9.44 -5.81 -15.24
N GLY A 65 -9.89 -6.94 -14.68
CA GLY A 65 -10.31 -8.16 -15.40
C GLY A 65 -10.45 -9.43 -14.53
N ALA A 66 -9.95 -9.42 -13.29
CA ALA A 66 -10.05 -10.54 -12.35
C ALA A 66 -11.07 -10.25 -11.22
N ILE A 67 -11.86 -11.27 -10.86
CA ILE A 67 -12.66 -11.28 -9.62
C ILE A 67 -11.83 -11.97 -8.55
N LYS A 68 -11.64 -11.32 -7.40
CA LYS A 68 -10.93 -11.87 -6.24
C LYS A 68 -11.87 -11.88 -5.03
N GLY A 69 -11.74 -12.89 -4.17
CA GLY A 69 -12.42 -12.94 -2.87
C GLY A 69 -11.92 -11.85 -1.91
N ILE A 70 -12.37 -11.93 -0.66
CA ILE A 70 -12.06 -10.93 0.37
C ILE A 70 -10.70 -11.18 1.06
N GLY A 71 -9.96 -12.20 0.63
CA GLY A 71 -8.66 -12.54 1.18
C GLY A 71 -8.73 -13.44 2.42
N GLU A 72 -9.86 -14.11 2.58
CA GLU A 72 -10.13 -15.06 3.65
C GLU A 72 -9.17 -16.26 3.59
N LYS A 73 -8.79 -16.75 4.78
CA LYS A 73 -7.95 -17.94 4.93
C LYS A 73 -8.58 -18.86 5.98
N PHE A 74 -8.78 -20.12 5.63
CA PHE A 74 -9.21 -21.18 6.55
C PHE A 74 -8.03 -22.08 6.91
N GLN A 75 -7.91 -22.44 8.19
CA GLN A 75 -6.90 -23.39 8.68
C GLN A 75 -7.50 -24.26 9.78
N ALA A 76 -7.14 -25.54 9.79
CA ALA A 76 -7.44 -26.43 10.91
C ALA A 76 -6.25 -26.45 11.88
N ASN A 77 -6.51 -26.32 13.18
CA ASN A 77 -5.50 -26.48 14.21
C ASN A 77 -5.39 -27.97 14.57
N PRO A 78 -4.29 -28.67 14.25
CA PRO A 78 -4.18 -30.11 14.49
C PRO A 78 -4.03 -30.47 15.97
N LEU A 79 -3.60 -29.53 16.81
CA LEU A 79 -3.39 -29.77 18.25
C LEU A 79 -4.72 -29.71 19.02
N THR A 80 -5.55 -28.71 18.72
CA THR A 80 -6.83 -28.49 19.42
C THR A 80 -8.02 -29.10 18.70
N GLY A 81 -7.87 -29.47 17.42
CA GLY A 81 -8.97 -29.91 16.55
C GLY A 81 -9.91 -28.78 16.13
N THR A 82 -9.58 -27.52 16.39
CA THR A 82 -10.44 -26.37 16.06
C THR A 82 -10.27 -25.90 14.61
N GLY A 83 -11.35 -25.35 14.04
CA GLY A 83 -11.31 -24.68 12.75
C GLY A 83 -11.15 -23.18 12.94
N THR A 84 -10.21 -22.58 12.21
CA THR A 84 -9.93 -21.14 12.26
C THR A 84 -10.15 -20.49 10.90
N VAL A 85 -10.69 -19.27 10.90
CA VAL A 85 -10.81 -18.43 9.70
C VAL A 85 -10.25 -17.04 10.01
N SER A 86 -9.50 -16.45 9.08
CA SER A 86 -9.07 -15.05 9.18
C SER A 86 -9.54 -14.28 7.95
N ILE A 87 -10.26 -13.19 8.17
CA ILE A 87 -10.77 -12.28 7.14
C ILE A 87 -10.12 -10.91 7.35
N PRO A 88 -9.17 -10.48 6.49
CA PRO A 88 -8.55 -9.16 6.61
C PRO A 88 -9.59 -8.04 6.48
N LEU A 89 -9.52 -7.03 7.35
CA LEU A 89 -10.40 -5.87 7.23
C LEU A 89 -9.85 -4.93 6.14
N PRO A 90 -10.70 -4.43 5.22
CA PRO A 90 -10.27 -3.58 4.11
C PRO A 90 -10.00 -2.15 4.58
N ILE A 91 -8.88 -1.93 5.26
CA ILE A 91 -8.45 -0.63 5.76
C ILE A 91 -7.54 0.02 4.71
N SER A 92 -7.86 1.27 4.34
CA SER A 92 -7.05 2.03 3.39
C SER A 92 -5.67 2.34 3.98
N PRO A 93 -4.58 2.26 3.20
CA PRO A 93 -3.25 2.65 3.66
C PRO A 93 -3.23 4.09 4.15
N GLY A 94 -2.66 4.28 5.33
CA GLY A 94 -2.43 5.56 5.98
C GLY A 94 -1.16 6.22 5.50
N ARG A 95 -0.87 7.39 6.07
CA ARG A 95 0.34 8.15 5.74
C ARG A 95 1.59 7.39 6.18
N GLY A 96 2.55 7.22 5.27
CA GLY A 96 3.81 6.53 5.57
C GLY A 96 3.61 5.08 5.98
N ASP A 97 2.61 4.41 5.41
CA ASP A 97 2.25 3.01 5.69
C ASP A 97 1.85 2.73 7.15
N PHE A 98 1.58 3.77 7.93
CA PHE A 98 1.06 3.65 9.29
C PHE A 98 -0.43 3.34 9.25
N THR A 99 -0.78 2.06 9.41
CA THR A 99 -2.17 1.57 9.38
C THR A 99 -2.30 0.36 10.29
N PRO A 100 -3.36 0.27 11.10
CA PRO A 100 -3.59 -0.90 11.93
C PRO A 100 -3.85 -2.11 11.04
N GLN A 101 -3.15 -3.20 11.32
CA GLN A 101 -3.40 -4.49 10.66
C GLN A 101 -4.47 -5.22 11.47
N LEU A 102 -5.72 -5.20 10.98
CA LEU A 102 -6.85 -5.83 11.63
C LEU A 102 -7.45 -6.94 10.76
N ALA A 103 -7.89 -8.00 11.41
CA ALA A 103 -8.63 -9.08 10.79
C ALA A 103 -9.78 -9.52 11.71
N LEU A 104 -10.90 -9.89 11.10
CA LEU A 104 -11.93 -10.66 11.78
C LEU A 104 -11.48 -12.11 11.82
N SER A 105 -11.21 -12.60 13.02
CA SER A 105 -10.74 -13.96 13.29
C SER A 105 -11.88 -14.80 13.83
N TYR A 106 -12.01 -16.02 13.35
CA TYR A 106 -12.90 -17.04 13.87
C TYR A 106 -12.08 -18.21 14.42
N ASP A 107 -12.47 -18.73 15.57
CA ASP A 107 -12.03 -20.02 16.10
C ASP A 107 -13.25 -20.74 16.68
N SER A 108 -13.51 -21.97 16.21
CA SER A 108 -14.63 -22.78 16.69
C SER A 108 -14.58 -23.12 18.18
N GLY A 109 -13.41 -23.03 18.81
CA GLY A 109 -13.22 -23.20 20.26
C GLY A 109 -13.35 -21.91 21.07
N SER A 110 -13.52 -20.75 20.42
CA SER A 110 -13.65 -19.47 21.12
C SER A 110 -15.08 -19.17 21.57
N GLY A 111 -15.18 -18.37 22.65
CA GLY A 111 -16.44 -17.95 23.24
C GLY A 111 -17.18 -16.85 22.47
N ASN A 112 -18.14 -16.23 23.15
CA ASN A 112 -18.90 -15.12 22.58
C ASN A 112 -18.09 -13.82 22.59
N SER A 113 -18.27 -12.99 21.57
CA SER A 113 -17.69 -11.64 21.51
C SER A 113 -18.69 -10.63 20.95
N ALA A 114 -18.27 -9.37 20.85
CA ALA A 114 -19.03 -8.32 20.17
C ALA A 114 -19.32 -8.61 18.69
N PHE A 115 -18.57 -9.54 18.08
CA PHE A 115 -18.70 -9.94 16.67
C PHE A 115 -19.44 -11.27 16.49
N GLY A 116 -19.96 -11.86 17.59
CA GLY A 116 -20.65 -13.15 17.59
C GLY A 116 -19.80 -14.28 18.17
N LEU A 117 -20.40 -15.49 18.21
CA LEU A 117 -19.76 -16.68 18.75
C LEU A 117 -18.56 -17.12 17.90
N GLY A 118 -17.42 -17.36 18.53
CA GLY A 118 -16.19 -17.80 17.88
C GLY A 118 -15.46 -16.69 17.11
N PHE A 119 -16.13 -15.57 16.81
CA PHE A 119 -15.55 -14.43 16.11
C PHE A 119 -14.89 -13.46 17.08
N SER A 120 -13.83 -12.77 16.64
CA SER A 120 -13.17 -11.69 17.38
C SER A 120 -12.33 -10.82 16.45
N VAL A 121 -11.96 -9.62 16.92
CA VAL A 121 -10.92 -8.80 16.30
C VAL A 121 -9.81 -8.64 17.32
N GLY A 122 -8.59 -9.08 16.98
CA GLY A 122 -7.45 -8.99 17.88
C GLY A 122 -7.01 -7.53 18.04
N LEU A 123 -7.19 -6.98 19.25
CA LEU A 123 -6.67 -5.67 19.62
C LEU A 123 -5.61 -5.86 20.73
N PRO A 124 -4.43 -5.23 20.61
CA PRO A 124 -3.45 -5.24 21.69
C PRO A 124 -4.07 -4.67 22.96
N SER A 125 -3.94 -5.39 24.06
CA SER A 125 -4.49 -4.98 25.35
C SER A 125 -3.61 -5.47 26.50
N ILE A 126 -3.65 -4.74 27.62
CA ILE A 126 -3.11 -5.18 28.90
C ILE A 126 -4.31 -5.36 29.84
N SER A 127 -4.43 -6.54 30.43
CA SER A 127 -5.50 -6.86 31.39
C SER A 127 -4.92 -7.45 32.66
N ARG A 128 -5.69 -7.41 33.75
CA ARG A 128 -5.34 -8.13 34.99
C ARG A 128 -5.69 -9.60 34.82
N LYS A 129 -4.82 -10.47 35.33
CA LYS A 129 -4.97 -11.92 35.28
C LYS A 129 -6.11 -12.37 36.19
N THR A 130 -7.01 -13.20 35.65
CA THR A 130 -8.21 -13.69 36.37
C THR A 130 -8.30 -15.21 36.47
N ASP A 131 -7.28 -15.94 36.01
CA ASP A 131 -7.30 -17.41 35.96
C ASP A 131 -7.21 -18.08 37.34
N LYS A 132 -6.55 -17.41 38.30
CA LYS A 132 -6.30 -17.88 39.67
C LYS A 132 -7.13 -17.16 40.73
N GLY A 133 -8.09 -16.33 40.33
CA GLY A 133 -8.93 -15.57 41.25
C GLY A 133 -9.25 -14.18 40.72
N LEU A 134 -9.96 -13.40 41.54
CA LEU A 134 -10.28 -12.01 41.20
C LEU A 134 -9.10 -11.10 41.54
N PRO A 135 -8.78 -10.11 40.69
CA PRO A 135 -7.79 -9.08 41.02
C PRO A 135 -8.20 -8.29 42.25
N LEU A 136 -7.24 -7.96 43.11
CA LEU A 136 -7.47 -7.21 44.36
C LEU A 136 -7.40 -5.70 44.16
N TYR A 137 -6.81 -5.23 43.05
CA TYR A 137 -6.62 -3.81 42.72
C TYR A 137 -5.80 -3.03 43.77
N HIS A 138 -4.97 -3.72 44.57
CA HIS A 138 -4.05 -3.08 45.52
C HIS A 138 -2.74 -2.73 44.81
N ASP A 139 -2.78 -1.71 43.95
CA ASP A 139 -1.68 -1.37 43.05
C ASP A 139 -0.38 -0.93 43.76
N LEU A 140 -0.50 -0.36 44.97
CA LEU A 140 0.65 0.02 45.80
C LEU A 140 1.43 -1.19 46.33
N GLU A 141 0.76 -2.33 46.48
CA GLU A 141 1.33 -3.58 46.98
C GLU A 141 1.66 -4.56 45.86
N GLU A 142 1.42 -4.16 44.60
CA GLU A 142 1.70 -4.97 43.40
C GLU A 142 0.99 -6.33 43.44
N SER A 143 -0.22 -6.35 44.00
CA SER A 143 -0.95 -7.58 44.32
C SER A 143 -1.36 -8.40 43.10
N ASP A 144 -1.46 -7.77 41.93
CA ASP A 144 -2.06 -8.35 40.74
C ASP A 144 -1.03 -8.54 39.62
N VAL A 145 -1.19 -9.64 38.87
CA VAL A 145 -0.42 -9.93 37.66
C VAL A 145 -1.14 -9.35 36.46
N PHE A 146 -0.40 -8.72 35.55
CA PHE A 146 -0.91 -8.23 34.28
C PHE A 146 -0.56 -9.21 33.16
N VAL A 147 -1.40 -9.29 32.13
CA VAL A 147 -1.18 -10.12 30.95
C VAL A 147 -1.26 -9.28 29.68
N MET A 148 -0.39 -9.57 28.70
CA MET A 148 -0.42 -8.95 27.38
C MET A 148 -1.30 -9.77 26.43
N SER A 149 -2.38 -9.17 25.95
CA SER A 149 -3.33 -9.74 25.00
C SER A 149 -3.80 -11.16 25.36
N GLY A 150 -3.90 -11.45 26.66
CA GLY A 150 -4.32 -12.75 27.20
C GLY A 150 -3.31 -13.89 27.04
N ALA A 151 -2.08 -13.64 26.58
CA ALA A 151 -1.10 -14.68 26.29
C ALA A 151 -0.03 -14.82 27.39
N GLU A 152 0.66 -13.74 27.73
CA GLU A 152 1.86 -13.79 28.58
C GLU A 152 1.74 -12.92 29.82
N ASP A 153 2.24 -13.45 30.96
CA ASP A 153 2.35 -12.72 32.21
C ASP A 153 3.45 -11.66 32.10
N LEU A 154 3.10 -10.42 32.45
CA LEU A 154 4.02 -9.30 32.48
C LEU A 154 4.75 -9.26 33.82
N VAL A 155 6.07 -9.23 33.74
CA VAL A 155 6.96 -9.05 34.90
C VAL A 155 7.65 -7.70 34.82
N ARG A 156 7.95 -7.13 35.98
CA ARG A 156 8.70 -5.89 36.07
C ARG A 156 10.11 -6.10 35.58
N LEU A 157 10.58 -5.18 34.77
CA LEU A 157 11.99 -5.08 34.45
C LEU A 157 12.70 -4.51 35.69
N LEU A 158 13.69 -5.22 36.21
CA LEU A 158 14.56 -4.69 37.27
C LEU A 158 15.52 -3.70 36.62
N ASP A 159 15.66 -2.52 37.22
CA ASP A 159 16.69 -1.57 36.82
C ASP A 159 18.08 -2.14 37.19
N ALA A 160 19.07 -1.86 36.32
CA ALA A 160 20.47 -2.32 36.48
C ALA A 160 21.28 -1.44 37.44
#